data_AF-A0A8B6DKX3-F1
#
_entry.id   AF-A0A8B6DKX3-F1
#
_cell.length_a   1.000
_cell.length_b   1.000
_cell.length_c   1.000
_cell.angle_alpha   90.00
_cell.angle_beta   90.00
_cell.angle_gamma   90.00
#
_symmetry.space_group_name_H-M   'P 1'
#
loop_
_entity.id
_entity.type
_entity.pdbx_description
1 polymer ?
#
loop_
_entity_poly.entity_id
_entity_poly.type
_entity_poly.pdbx_seq_one_letter_code
_entity_poly.pdbx_strand_id
1 'polypeptide(L)' 'RDQYLRWKEHFQEDLKRKEPDNLAIFLEAPLDLDIDTDPHSKQEIQAAIKSLKSKKSPGIDQLNAELFKIYTVLAADI' A
#
# COMPACT_ATOMS: atom_id res chain seq x y z
N ARG A 1 3.74 -14.80 -23.76
CA ARG A 1 2.65 -14.20 -24.57
C ARG A 1 1.28 -14.62 -24.04
N ASP A 2 1.17 -15.80 -23.42
CA ASP A 2 -0.09 -16.40 -22.97
C ASP A 2 -0.69 -15.80 -21.69
N GLN A 3 0.09 -15.05 -20.92
CA GLN A 3 -0.37 -14.45 -19.66
C GLN A 3 -1.43 -13.36 -19.90
N TYR A 4 -1.26 -12.56 -20.95
CA TYR A 4 -2.24 -11.52 -21.32
C TYR A 4 -3.57 -12.14 -21.79
N LEU A 5 -3.52 -13.24 -22.55
CA LEU A 5 -4.71 -13.98 -22.97
C LEU A 5 -5.45 -14.58 -21.77
N ARG A 6 -4.73 -15.23 -20.85
CA ARG A 6 -5.30 -15.77 -19.62
C ARG A 6 -5.92 -14.69 -18.73
N TRP A 7 -5.27 -13.54 -18.61
CA TRP A 7 -5.82 -12.39 -17.88
C TRP A 7 -7.06 -11.85 -18.57
N LYS A 8 -7.03 -11.69 -19.89
CA LYS A 8 -8.17 -11.21 -20.68
C LYS A 8 -9.39 -12.12 -20.51
N GLU A 9 -9.20 -13.44 -20.60
CA GLU A 9 -10.27 -14.43 -20.40
C GLU A 9 -10.84 -14.35 -18.97
N HIS A 10 -9.98 -14.38 -17.96
CA HIS A 10 -10.38 -14.31 -16.55
C HIS A 10 -11.16 -13.03 -16.22
N PHE A 11 -10.64 -11.86 -16.62
CA PHE A 11 -11.32 -10.59 -16.37
C PHE A 11 -12.60 -10.43 -17.22
N GLN A 12 -12.66 -11.00 -18.42
CA GLN A 12 -13.90 -11.01 -19.21
C GLN A 12 -15.01 -11.83 -18.56
N GLU A 13 -14.68 -12.91 -17.84
CA GLU A 13 -15.66 -13.70 -17.10
C GLU A 13 -16.08 -13.02 -15.79
N ASP A 14 -15.11 -12.53 -15.02
CA ASP A 14 -15.37 -11.90 -13.72
C ASP A 14 -16.15 -10.59 -13.85
N LEU A 15 -15.80 -9.74 -14.83
CA LEU A 15 -16.49 -8.45 -15.05
C LEU A 15 -17.87 -8.61 -15.71
N LYS A 16 -18.18 -9.77 -16.28
CA LYS A 16 -19.51 -10.08 -16.83
C LYS A 16 -20.47 -10.69 -15.82
N ARG A 17 -20.01 -10.97 -14.59
CA ARG A 17 -20.87 -11.46 -13.52
C ARG A 17 -21.93 -10.39 -13.24
N LYS A 18 -23.20 -10.81 -13.22
CA LYS A 18 -24.31 -9.93 -12.81
C LYS A 18 -24.05 -9.41 -11.40
N GLU A 19 -24.54 -8.20 -11.11
CA GLU A 19 -24.55 -7.71 -9.75
C GLU A 19 -25.17 -8.78 -8.83
N PRO A 20 -24.54 -9.08 -7.69
CA PRO A 20 -25.10 -10.08 -6.77
C PRO A 20 -26.48 -9.63 -6.31
N ASP A 21 -27.44 -10.55 -6.26
CA ASP A 21 -28.83 -10.27 -5.86
C ASP A 21 -28.94 -9.67 -4.45
N ASN A 22 -27.94 -9.94 -3.60
CA ASN A 22 -27.79 -9.30 -2.30
C ASN A 22 -26.76 -8.18 -2.40
N LEU A 23 -27.23 -6.94 -2.44
CA LEU A 23 -26.36 -5.78 -2.28
C LEU A 23 -25.75 -5.84 -0.88
N ALA A 24 -24.43 -5.69 -0.80
CA ALA A 24 -23.79 -5.46 0.48
C ALA A 24 -24.37 -4.18 1.09
N ILE A 25 -25.05 -4.31 2.23
CA ILE A 25 -25.49 -3.16 3.01
C ILE A 25 -24.24 -2.55 3.60
N PHE A 26 -23.70 -1.50 2.96
CA PHE A 26 -22.65 -0.70 3.54
C PHE A 26 -23.29 0.17 4.61
N LEU A 27 -23.19 -0.27 5.86
CA LEU A 27 -23.51 0.60 6.99
C LEU A 27 -22.41 1.65 7.04
N GLU A 28 -22.80 2.90 6.87
CA GLU A 28 -21.90 4.03 7.07
C GLU A 28 -21.28 3.90 8.46
N ALA A 29 -19.97 4.09 8.54
CA ALA A 29 -19.30 4.02 9.83
C ALA A 29 -19.98 5.03 10.76
N PRO A 30 -20.40 4.63 11.98
CA PRO A 30 -21.15 5.51 12.86
C PRO A 30 -20.35 6.72 13.34
N LEU A 31 -19.04 6.72 13.11
CA LEU A 31 -18.12 7.78 13.48
C LEU A 31 -16.97 7.81 12.47
N ASP A 32 -16.70 9.00 11.95
CA ASP A 32 -15.46 9.26 11.23
C ASP A 32 -14.29 9.20 12.22
N LEU A 33 -13.27 8.43 11.86
CA LEU A 33 -12.06 8.36 12.68
C LEU A 33 -11.34 9.72 12.61
N ASP A 34 -11.09 10.31 13.78
CA ASP A 34 -10.24 11.48 13.93
C ASP A 34 -8.77 11.04 13.76
N ILE A 35 -8.38 10.85 12.50
CA ILE A 35 -7.01 10.54 12.09
C ILE A 35 -6.37 11.76 11.44
N ASP A 36 -5.12 11.99 11.79
CA ASP A 36 -4.32 13.00 11.13
C ASP A 36 -4.09 12.59 9.67
N THR A 37 -4.59 13.42 8.76
CA THR A 37 -4.42 13.27 7.30
C THR A 37 -3.54 14.38 6.72
N ASP A 38 -2.98 15.23 7.57
CA ASP A 38 -2.03 16.24 7.14
C ASP A 38 -0.72 15.61 6.66
N PRO A 39 0.07 16.33 5.85
CA PRO A 39 1.37 15.83 5.40
C PRO A 39 2.28 15.50 6.58
N HIS A 40 2.85 14.30 6.56
CA HIS A 40 3.79 13.87 7.59
C HIS A 40 5.00 14.80 7.71
N SER A 41 5.38 15.09 8.93
CA SER A 41 6.59 15.85 9.23
C SER A 41 7.85 15.04 8.94
N LYS A 42 8.95 15.74 8.64
CA LYS A 42 10.27 15.10 8.45
C LYS A 42 10.69 14.28 9.67
N GLN A 43 10.30 14.70 10.88
CA GLN A 43 10.63 14.03 12.12
C GLN A 43 9.91 12.69 12.24
N GLU A 44 8.64 12.63 11.85
CA GLU A 44 7.86 11.39 11.79
C GLU A 44 8.45 10.42 10.77
N ILE A 45 8.80 10.91 9.57
CA ILE A 45 9.43 10.08 8.54
C ILE A 45 10.77 9.52 9.04
N GLN A 46 11.60 10.34 9.69
CA GLN A 46 12.85 9.88 10.29
C GLN A 46 12.63 8.85 11.41
N ALA A 47 11.62 9.05 12.26
CA ALA A 47 11.27 8.11 13.33
C ALA A 47 10.79 6.77 12.75
N ALA A 48 9.95 6.81 11.72
CA ALA A 48 9.48 5.63 11.00
C ALA A 48 10.66 4.85 10.39
N ILE A 49 11.56 5.53 9.66
CA ILE A 49 12.77 4.91 9.07
C ILE A 49 13.65 4.26 10.15
N LYS A 50 13.83 4.92 11.30
CA LYS A 50 14.60 4.35 12.43
C LYS A 50 13.94 3.10 13.01
N SER A 51 12.61 3.04 13.03
CA SER A 51 11.85 1.90 13.56
C SER A 51 11.85 0.66 12.64
N LEU A 52 12.23 0.81 11.37
CA LEU A 52 12.33 -0.31 10.43
C LEU A 52 13.27 -1.41 10.96
N LYS A 53 12.89 -2.67 10.74
CA LYS A 53 13.71 -3.83 11.14
C LYS A 53 14.82 -4.07 10.12
N SER A 54 16.05 -4.18 10.61
CA SER A 54 17.23 -4.51 9.79
C SER A 54 17.35 -6.01 9.53
N LYS A 55 18.16 -6.39 8.55
CA LYS A 55 18.45 -7.77 8.10
C LYS A 55 17.21 -8.51 7.59
N LYS A 56 16.26 -7.77 7.01
CA LYS A 56 15.13 -8.33 6.28
C LYS A 56 15.48 -8.43 4.80
N SER A 57 14.89 -9.41 4.12
CA SER A 57 15.02 -9.53 2.67
C SER A 57 14.39 -8.31 1.99
N PRO A 58 14.99 -7.78 0.91
CA PRO A 58 14.43 -6.67 0.14
C PRO A 58 13.06 -6.99 -0.44
N GLY A 59 12.26 -5.95 -0.69
CA GLY A 59 11.00 -6.04 -1.41
C GLY A 59 11.19 -6.21 -2.91
N ILE A 60 10.10 -6.05 -3.67
CA ILE A 60 10.12 -6.05 -5.14
C ILE A 60 10.94 -4.89 -5.73
N ASP A 61 11.11 -3.82 -4.95
CA ASP A 61 11.96 -2.67 -5.23
C ASP A 61 13.46 -2.98 -5.06
N GLN A 62 13.82 -4.14 -4.52
CA GLN A 62 15.18 -4.57 -4.20
C GLN A 62 15.90 -3.64 -3.20
N LEU A 63 15.17 -2.80 -2.46
CA LEU A 63 15.73 -1.92 -1.44
C LEU A 63 15.64 -2.55 -0.04
N ASN A 64 16.68 -2.35 0.76
CA ASN A 64 16.74 -2.83 2.14
C ASN A 64 16.56 -1.70 3.15
N ALA A 65 16.20 -2.04 4.39
CA ALA A 65 15.99 -1.06 5.45
C ALA A 65 17.27 -0.27 5.79
N GLU A 66 18.43 -0.87 5.59
CA GLU A 66 19.74 -0.29 5.88
C GLU A 66 20.04 0.93 5.00
N LEU A 67 19.66 0.90 3.72
CA LEU A 67 19.80 2.05 2.82
C LEU A 67 19.04 3.26 3.37
N PHE A 68 17.79 3.09 3.76
CA PHE A 68 16.99 4.20 4.29
C PHE A 68 17.55 4.73 5.62
N LYS A 69 18.11 3.86 6.47
CA LYS A 69 18.74 4.27 7.73
C LYS A 69 20.04 5.06 7.54
N ILE A 70 20.78 4.82 6.46
CA ILE A 70 21.98 5.59 6.10
C ILE A 70 21.56 6.97 5.55
N TYR A 71 20.53 6.99 4.71
CA TYR A 71 20.06 8.19 4.02
C TYR A 71 18.80 8.81 4.63
N THR A 72 18.70 8.79 5.96
CA THR A 72 17.48 9.23 6.70
C THR A 72 17.03 10.64 6.36
N VAL A 73 17.96 11.58 6.16
CA VAL A 73 17.65 12.98 5.83
C VAL A 73 17.11 13.09 4.41
N LEU A 74 17.79 12.48 3.44
CA LEU A 74 17.36 12.47 2.03
C LEU A 74 16.02 11.75 1.85
N ALA A 75 15.79 10.66 2.58
CA ALA A 75 14.55 9.91 2.54
C ALA A 75 13.37 10.65 3.20
N ALA A 76 13.63 11.63 4.08
CA ALA A 76 12.62 12.45 4.71
C ALA A 76 12.27 13.73 3.91
N ASP A 77 12.98 13.98 2.79
CA ASP A 77 12.78 15.14 1.92
C ASP A 77 11.97 14.82 0.65
N ILE A 78 11.48 13.57 0.51
CA ILE A 78 10.71 13.08 -0.65
C ILE A 78 9.26 13.55 -0.58
#